data_AF-A0A7K4AI89-F1
#
_entry.id   AF-A0A7K4AI89-F1
#
_cell.length_a   1.000
_cell.length_b   1.000
_cell.length_c   1.000
_cell.angle_alpha   90.00
_cell.angle_beta   90.00
_cell.angle_gamma   90.00
#
_symmetry.space_group_name_H-M   'P 1'
#
loop_
_entity.id
_entity.type
_entity.pdbx_description
1 polymer ?
#
loop_
_entity_poly.entity_id
_entity_poly.type
_entity_poly.pdbx_seq_one_letter_code
_entity_poly.pdbx_strand_id
1 'polypeptide(L)'
;MAIKREDWLQINKELSLLYEMHEAAISQTGKCREFNSRASILLQHLEELEAFDMADRVMDLLAGCNPKDTSPCDSRLSTKASLERLQERIKNKMSEREEDG
;
A
#
# COMPACT_ATOMS: atom_id res chain seq x y z
N MET A 1 19.75 -2.52 6.73
CA MET A 1 20.32 -1.16 6.49
C MET A 1 19.31 -0.11 6.98
N ALA A 2 19.69 1.13 7.36
CA ALA A 2 18.67 2.12 7.75
C ALA A 2 18.01 2.73 6.49
N ILE A 3 16.72 2.47 6.29
CA ILE A 3 15.93 3.02 5.16
C ILE A 3 15.99 4.55 5.18
N LYS A 4 16.25 5.21 4.05
CA LYS A 4 16.38 6.67 4.01
C LYS A 4 15.02 7.36 4.00
N ARG A 5 14.99 8.63 4.36
CA ARG A 5 13.77 9.46 4.28
C ARG A 5 13.21 9.50 2.85
N GLU A 6 14.09 9.56 1.85
CA GLU A 6 13.73 9.56 0.43
C GLU A 6 12.97 8.29 0.03
N ASP A 7 13.41 7.13 0.52
CA ASP A 7 12.75 5.85 0.29
C ASP A 7 11.33 5.86 0.90
N TRP A 8 11.18 6.36 2.14
CA TRP A 8 9.87 6.51 2.79
C TRP A 8 8.94 7.47 2.06
N LEU A 9 9.47 8.56 1.50
CA LEU A 9 8.70 9.49 0.66
C LEU A 9 8.21 8.81 -0.61
N GLN A 10 9.03 7.97 -1.25
CA GLN A 10 8.62 7.21 -2.43
C GLN A 10 7.55 6.18 -2.07
N ILE A 11 7.73 5.42 -0.99
CA ILE A 11 6.73 4.47 -0.46
C ILE A 11 5.40 5.18 -0.19
N ASN A 12 5.44 6.36 0.44
CA ASN A 12 4.23 7.14 0.74
C ASN A 12 3.51 7.63 -0.53
N LYS A 13 4.25 8.00 -1.58
CA LYS A 13 3.68 8.38 -2.88
C LYS A 13 2.98 7.20 -3.55
N GLU A 14 3.64 6.04 -3.60
CA GLU A 14 3.04 4.82 -4.18
C GLU A 14 1.79 4.40 -3.42
N LEU A 15 1.81 4.48 -2.08
CA LEU A 15 0.65 4.13 -1.27
C LEU A 15 -0.51 5.13 -1.45
N SER A 16 -0.21 6.42 -1.61
CA SER A 16 -1.21 7.44 -1.93
C SER A 16 -1.87 7.15 -3.27
N LEU A 17 -1.08 6.76 -4.28
CA LEU A 17 -1.60 6.37 -5.57
C LEU A 17 -2.51 5.13 -5.47
N LEU A 18 -2.11 4.11 -4.70
CA LEU A 18 -2.96 2.93 -4.45
C LEU A 18 -4.29 3.30 -3.79
N TYR A 19 -4.27 4.22 -2.82
CA TYR A 19 -5.49 4.74 -2.18
C TYR A 19 -6.40 5.45 -3.18
N GLU A 20 -5.86 6.37 -3.98
CA GLU A 20 -6.62 7.08 -5.00
C GLU A 20 -7.19 6.13 -6.05
N MET A 21 -6.42 5.13 -6.49
CA MET A 21 -6.90 4.11 -7.43
C MET A 21 -8.03 3.28 -6.84
N HIS A 22 -7.91 2.87 -5.58
CA HIS A 22 -8.95 2.11 -4.89
C HIS A 22 -10.25 2.93 -4.73
N GLU A 23 -10.14 4.21 -4.34
CA GLU A 23 -11.29 5.11 -4.25
C GLU A 23 -11.85 5.51 -5.63
N ALA A 24 -11.04 5.56 -6.69
CA ALA A 24 -11.53 5.77 -8.05
C ALA A 24 -12.16 4.50 -8.66
N ALA A 25 -11.86 3.32 -8.10
CA ALA A 25 -12.31 2.00 -8.57
C ALA A 25 -13.59 1.50 -7.92
N ILE A 26 -14.22 2.32 -7.06
CA ILE A 26 -15.42 2.05 -6.26
C ILE A 26 -16.56 1.31 -7.01
N SER A 27 -16.63 1.42 -8.34
CA SER A 27 -17.66 0.81 -9.18
C SER A 27 -17.17 0.22 -10.51
N GLN A 28 -15.85 0.10 -10.74
CA GLN A 28 -15.31 -0.29 -12.06
C GLN A 28 -14.68 -1.69 -12.03
N THR A 29 -15.28 -2.61 -12.79
CA THR A 29 -14.78 -3.97 -13.02
C THR A 29 -13.37 -3.92 -13.63
N GLY A 30 -12.45 -4.77 -13.15
CA GLY A 30 -11.09 -4.89 -13.69
C GLY A 30 -10.03 -3.98 -13.03
N LYS A 31 -10.41 -2.93 -12.29
CA LYS A 31 -9.43 -2.04 -11.63
C LYS A 31 -8.70 -2.66 -10.44
N CYS A 32 -9.26 -3.71 -9.83
CA CYS A 32 -8.60 -4.45 -8.76
C CYS A 32 -7.36 -5.21 -9.26
N ARG A 33 -7.32 -5.62 -10.53
CA ARG A 33 -6.13 -6.24 -11.14
C ARG A 33 -4.99 -5.23 -11.26
N GLU A 34 -5.29 -4.02 -11.70
CA GLU A 34 -4.30 -2.94 -11.79
C GLU A 34 -3.78 -2.54 -10.41
N PHE A 35 -4.69 -2.40 -9.44
CA PHE A 35 -4.35 -2.17 -8.04
C PHE A 35 -3.41 -3.26 -7.49
N ASN A 36 -3.74 -4.54 -7.67
CA ASN A 36 -2.91 -5.65 -7.18
C ASN A 36 -1.53 -5.69 -7.85
N SER A 37 -1.46 -5.39 -9.14
CA SER A 37 -0.17 -5.30 -9.86
C SER A 37 0.74 -4.23 -9.23
N ARG A 38 0.22 -3.02 -9.00
CA ARG A 38 0.97 -1.95 -8.36
C ARG A 38 1.30 -2.23 -6.90
N ALA A 39 0.38 -2.83 -6.15
CA ALA A 39 0.63 -3.24 -4.77
C ALA A 39 1.72 -4.33 -4.69
N SER A 40 1.82 -5.21 -5.68
CA SER A 40 2.91 -6.20 -5.77
C SER A 40 4.27 -5.56 -6.05
N ILE A 41 4.31 -4.50 -6.88
CA ILE A 41 5.54 -3.71 -7.10
C ILE A 41 5.95 -2.99 -5.81
N LEU A 42 4.99 -2.42 -5.07
CA LEU A 42 5.25 -1.81 -3.77
C LEU A 42 5.79 -2.84 -2.76
N LEU A 43 5.22 -4.04 -2.73
CA LEU A 43 5.70 -5.14 -1.89
C LEU A 43 7.17 -5.46 -2.20
N GLN A 44 7.51 -5.66 -3.47
CA GLN A 44 8.87 -5.93 -3.88
C GLN A 44 9.83 -4.82 -3.43
N HIS A 45 9.46 -3.55 -3.62
CA HIS A 45 10.29 -2.42 -3.19
C HIS A 45 10.50 -2.40 -1.67
N LEU A 46 9.48 -2.74 -0.89
CA LEU A 46 9.60 -2.86 0.57
C LEU A 46 10.54 -4.00 0.99
N GLU A 47 10.48 -5.15 0.30
CA GLU A 47 11.36 -6.29 0.54
C GLU A 47 12.83 -5.97 0.19
N GLU A 48 13.07 -5.29 -0.92
CA GLU A 48 14.39 -4.81 -1.34
C GLU A 48 15.02 -3.85 -0.31
N LEU A 49 14.19 -3.09 0.39
CA LEU A 49 14.57 -2.17 1.47
C LEU A 49 14.64 -2.85 2.85
N GLU A 50 14.41 -4.17 2.94
CA GLU A 50 14.31 -4.92 4.19
C GLU A 50 13.21 -4.39 5.14
N ALA A 51 12.20 -3.69 4.60
CA ALA A 51 11.06 -3.13 5.32
C ALA A 51 9.98 -4.20 5.58
N PHE A 52 10.39 -5.35 6.13
CA PHE A 52 9.53 -6.55 6.21
C PHE A 52 8.23 -6.31 6.98
N ASP A 53 8.24 -5.45 8.00
CA ASP A 53 7.03 -5.11 8.74
C ASP A 53 5.99 -4.38 7.88
N MET A 54 6.43 -3.62 6.88
CA MET A 54 5.55 -2.98 5.90
C MET A 54 5.18 -3.96 4.78
N ALA A 55 6.13 -4.79 4.33
CA ALA A 55 5.90 -5.82 3.32
C ALA A 55 4.79 -6.80 3.74
N ASP A 56 4.83 -7.32 4.97
CA ASP A 56 3.82 -8.23 5.53
C ASP A 56 2.41 -7.63 5.43
N ARG A 57 2.27 -6.32 5.70
CA ARG A 57 0.99 -5.62 5.65
C ARG A 57 0.49 -5.41 4.22
N VAL A 58 1.41 -5.25 3.26
CA VAL A 58 1.05 -5.23 1.83
C VAL A 58 0.68 -6.64 1.35
N MET A 59 1.29 -7.70 1.87
CA MET A 59 0.84 -9.08 1.63
C MET A 59 -0.59 -9.30 2.14
N ASP A 60 -0.92 -8.84 3.35
CA ASP A 60 -2.29 -8.91 3.88
C ASP A 60 -3.30 -8.16 2.98
N LEU A 61 -2.90 -7.00 2.46
CA LEU A 61 -3.70 -6.20 1.53
C LEU A 61 -3.97 -6.96 0.22
N LEU A 62 -2.94 -7.58 -0.35
CA LEU A 62 -3.03 -8.38 -1.58
C LEU A 62 -3.85 -9.65 -1.38
N ALA A 63 -3.76 -10.29 -0.21
CA ALA A 63 -4.56 -11.47 0.13
C ALA A 63 -6.06 -11.15 0.25
N GLY A 64 -6.40 -9.96 0.75
CA GLY A 64 -7.78 -9.50 0.88
C GLY A 64 -8.43 -9.10 -0.44
N CYS A 65 -7.68 -8.49 -1.36
CA CYS A 65 -8.21 -8.04 -2.64
C CYS A 65 -8.08 -9.15 -3.71
N ASN A 66 -9.09 -10.01 -3.84
CA ASN A 66 -9.14 -11.05 -4.88
C ASN A 66 -10.08 -10.66 -6.04
N PRO A 67 -9.56 -10.11 -7.16
CA PRO A 67 -10.38 -9.70 -8.29
C PRO A 67 -10.99 -10.91 -9.00
N LYS A 68 -12.29 -11.12 -8.85
CA LYS A 68 -13.07 -11.84 -9.86
C LYS A 68 -13.37 -10.85 -10.98
N ASP A 69 -12.97 -11.15 -12.21
CA ASP A 69 -13.00 -10.22 -13.36
C ASP A 69 -14.38 -9.60 -13.65
N THR A 70 -15.45 -10.15 -13.09
CA THR A 70 -16.84 -9.74 -13.32
C THR A 70 -17.56 -9.17 -12.08
N SER A 71 -16.88 -8.94 -10.96
CA SER A 71 -17.52 -8.53 -9.70
C SER A 71 -16.86 -7.30 -9.06
N PRO A 72 -17.64 -6.44 -8.36
CA PRO A 72 -17.08 -5.42 -7.47
C PRO A 72 -16.18 -6.05 -6.39
N CYS A 73 -15.27 -5.26 -5.82
CA CYS A 73 -14.45 -5.72 -4.70
C CYS A 73 -15.31 -5.89 -3.44
N ASP A 74 -15.52 -7.15 -3.03
CA ASP A 74 -16.22 -7.49 -1.78
C ASP A 74 -15.49 -6.96 -0.53
N SER A 75 -14.17 -6.77 -0.64
CA SER A 75 -13.28 -6.33 0.44
C SER A 75 -12.95 -4.84 0.38
N ARG A 76 -13.78 -4.04 -0.29
CA ARG A 76 -13.50 -2.60 -0.50
C ARG A 76 -13.26 -1.84 0.80
N LEU A 77 -14.16 -1.98 1.79
CA LEU A 77 -14.04 -1.24 3.06
C LEU A 77 -12.83 -1.68 3.87
N SER A 78 -12.53 -2.98 3.91
CA SER A 78 -11.36 -3.51 4.61
C SER A 78 -10.06 -3.09 3.92
N THR A 79 -10.03 -3.09 2.58
CA THR A 79 -8.88 -2.64 1.77
C THR A 79 -8.60 -1.16 2.02
N LYS A 80 -9.63 -0.31 1.99
CA LYS A 80 -9.51 1.11 2.34
C LYS A 80 -8.90 1.31 3.73
N ALA A 81 -9.46 0.66 4.74
CA ALA A 81 -8.99 0.79 6.11
C ALA A 81 -7.53 0.30 6.27
N SER A 82 -7.12 -0.74 5.54
CA SER A 82 -5.73 -1.20 5.54
C SER A 82 -4.77 -0.21 4.90
N LEU A 83 -5.17 0.44 3.79
CA LEU A 83 -4.39 1.50 3.15
C LEU A 83 -4.20 2.71 4.08
N GLU A 84 -5.27 3.15 4.76
CA GLU A 84 -5.21 4.27 5.71
C GLU A 84 -4.23 3.97 6.86
N ARG A 85 -4.32 2.77 7.45
CA ARG A 85 -3.39 2.33 8.51
C ARG A 85 -1.94 2.25 8.03
N LEU A 86 -1.70 1.83 6.79
CA LEU A 86 -0.37 1.82 6.20
C LEU A 86 0.18 3.24 6.04
N GLN A 87 -0.64 4.19 5.58
CA GLN A 87 -0.25 5.59 5.43
C GLN A 87 0.13 6.22 6.77
N GLU A 88 -0.66 5.98 7.82
CA GLU A 88 -0.35 6.46 9.18
C GLU A 88 0.99 5.91 9.68
N ARG A 89 1.25 4.61 9.46
CA ARG A 89 2.53 3.99 9.87
C ARG A 89 3.73 4.58 9.14
N ILE A 90 3.62 4.82 7.84
CA ILE A 90 4.68 5.45 7.06
C ILE A 90 4.92 6.88 7.53
N LYS A 91 3.85 7.64 7.81
CA LYS A 91 3.96 9.00 8.39
C LYS A 91 4.72 8.97 9.72
N ASN A 92 4.37 8.05 10.63
CA ASN A 92 5.07 7.92 11.90
C ASN A 92 6.55 7.58 11.70
N LYS A 93 6.88 6.63 10.81
CA LYS A 93 8.29 6.29 10.49
C LYS A 93 9.08 7.47 9.87
N MET A 94 8.41 8.40 9.20
CA MET A 94 9.02 9.62 8.67
C MET A 94 9.22 10.69 9.76
N SER A 95 8.28 10.82 10.71
CA SER A 95 8.34 11.77 11.83
C SER A 95 9.31 11.33 12.94
N GLU A 96 9.37 10.05 13.27
CA GLU A 96 10.33 9.47 14.24
C GLU A 96 11.79 9.72 13.85
N ARG A 97 12.06 10.00 12.56
CA ARG A 97 13.40 10.29 12.03
C ARG A 97 13.72 11.79 11.92
N GLU A 98 12.77 12.66 12.24
CA GLU A 98 13.01 14.11 12.37
C GLU A 98 13.55 14.49 13.76
N GLU A 99 13.36 13.63 14.77
CA GLU A 99 13.78 13.87 16.16
C GLU A 99 15.21 13.39 16.48
N ASP A 100 15.81 12.57 15.61
CA ASP A 100 17.18 12.06 15.72
C ASP A 100 18.23 12.91 14.96
N GLY A 101 17.82 14.09 14.45
CA GLY A 101 18.64 15.00 13.61
C GLY A 101 19.18 16.22 14.34
#